data_AF-A0A971SWP6-F1
#
_entry.id   AF-A0A971SWP6-F1
#
_cell.length_a   1.000
_cell.length_b   1.000
_cell.length_c   1.000
_cell.angle_alpha   90.00
_cell.angle_beta   90.00
_cell.angle_gamma   90.00
#
_symmetry.space_group_name_H-M   'P 1'
#
loop_
_entity.id
_entity.type
_entity.pdbx_description
1 polymer ?
#
loop_
_entity_poly.entity_id
_entity_poly.type
_entity_poly.pdbx_seq_one_letter_code
_entity_poly.pdbx_strand_id
1 'polypeptide(L)'
;MSDSTRDILNQLYAPLDDKVRELVMALTKSHDGYQVNSGFFNGHYHKNDAGQYQKDRYPIPVISIMGLCDIEIDFDGISTTTKLSRDRIVSFDWSAFKTVHFEVYGVENFLNDYGNDRDSSAIKGRVLLSDENEFFVSFFLHNDTDGEELLKFLKFLRRNHFYY
;
A
#
# COMPACT_ATOMS: atom_id res chain seq x y z
N MET A 1 34.28 4.70 -18.73
CA MET A 1 33.34 5.77 -19.11
C MET A 1 32.32 5.84 -17.99
N SER A 2 31.95 7.01 -17.50
CA SER A 2 30.85 7.12 -16.53
C SER A 2 29.53 6.78 -17.23
N ASP A 3 28.68 5.99 -16.58
CA ASP A 3 27.33 5.70 -17.07
C ASP A 3 26.57 6.99 -17.34
N SER A 4 25.80 7.05 -18.44
CA SER A 4 24.96 8.21 -18.70
C SER A 4 23.82 8.26 -17.69
N THR A 5 23.22 9.44 -17.47
CA THR A 5 22.02 9.56 -16.62
C THR A 5 20.91 8.59 -17.06
N ARG A 6 20.78 8.34 -18.36
CA ARG A 6 19.81 7.36 -18.88
C ARG A 6 20.15 5.94 -18.44
N ASP A 7 21.42 5.56 -18.48
CA ASP A 7 21.85 4.21 -18.09
C ASP A 7 21.64 3.98 -16.59
N ILE A 8 21.97 4.98 -15.76
CA ILE A 8 21.73 4.95 -14.31
C ILE A 8 20.23 4.81 -14.01
N LEU A 9 19.37 5.61 -14.67
CA LEU A 9 17.92 5.50 -14.48
C LEU A 9 17.40 4.13 -14.92
N ASN A 10 17.84 3.60 -16.05
CA ASN A 10 17.43 2.26 -16.49
C ASN A 10 17.87 1.17 -15.50
N GLN A 11 19.08 1.26 -14.96
CA GLN A 11 19.57 0.33 -13.94
C GLN A 11 18.75 0.38 -12.65
N LEU A 12 18.38 1.59 -12.20
CA LEU A 12 17.55 1.77 -11.00
C LEU A 12 16.13 1.24 -11.21
N TYR A 13 15.52 1.54 -12.36
CA TYR A 13 14.11 1.22 -12.61
C TYR A 13 13.84 -0.21 -13.09
N ALA A 14 14.83 -0.90 -13.66
CA ALA A 14 14.62 -2.26 -14.16
C ALA A 14 14.06 -3.23 -13.10
N PRO A 15 14.57 -3.26 -11.85
CA PRO A 15 13.98 -4.07 -10.78
C PRO A 15 12.50 -3.75 -10.49
N LEU A 16 12.12 -2.46 -10.53
CA LEU A 16 10.73 -2.05 -10.30
C LEU A 16 9.83 -2.53 -11.45
N ASP A 17 10.27 -2.37 -12.70
CA ASP A 17 9.51 -2.83 -13.88
C ASP A 17 9.34 -4.35 -13.90
N ASP A 18 10.41 -5.09 -13.59
CA ASP A 18 10.35 -6.54 -13.48
C ASP A 18 9.39 -6.99 -12.37
N LYS A 19 9.41 -6.31 -11.20
CA LYS A 19 8.51 -6.62 -10.09
C LYS A 19 7.04 -6.36 -10.43
N VAL A 20 6.74 -5.24 -11.09
CA VAL A 20 5.37 -4.95 -11.57
C VAL A 20 4.90 -6.03 -12.53
N ARG A 21 5.75 -6.42 -13.49
CA ARG A 21 5.41 -7.44 -14.47
C ARG A 21 5.12 -8.78 -13.81
N GLU A 22 5.94 -9.18 -12.85
CA GLU A 22 5.73 -10.38 -12.02
C GLU A 22 4.34 -10.36 -11.35
N LEU A 23 4.04 -9.29 -10.60
CA LEU A 23 2.81 -9.18 -9.81
C LEU A 23 1.57 -9.06 -10.70
N VAL A 24 1.61 -8.23 -11.75
CA VAL A 24 0.51 -8.12 -12.72
C VAL A 24 0.25 -9.45 -13.43
N MET A 25 1.29 -10.20 -13.80
CA MET A 25 1.12 -11.53 -14.38
C MET A 25 0.45 -12.50 -13.41
N ALA A 26 0.82 -12.49 -12.13
CA ALA A 26 0.19 -13.34 -11.13
C ALA A 26 -1.30 -12.98 -10.93
N LEU A 27 -1.60 -11.68 -10.82
CA LEU A 27 -2.96 -11.17 -10.64
C LEU A 27 -3.86 -11.49 -11.84
N THR A 28 -3.38 -11.26 -13.06
CA THR A 28 -4.14 -11.52 -14.30
C THR A 28 -4.33 -13.00 -14.59
N LYS A 29 -3.39 -13.86 -14.18
CA LYS A 29 -3.54 -15.32 -14.29
C LYS A 29 -4.44 -15.91 -13.20
N SER A 30 -4.69 -15.17 -12.11
CA SER A 30 -5.58 -15.63 -11.07
C SER A 30 -7.02 -15.75 -11.61
N HIS A 31 -7.75 -16.78 -11.17
CA HIS A 31 -9.18 -16.90 -11.47
C HIS A 31 -10.07 -16.09 -10.52
N ASP A 32 -9.49 -15.10 -9.84
CA ASP A 32 -10.15 -14.31 -8.80
C ASP A 32 -10.93 -13.09 -9.33
N GLY A 33 -10.86 -12.83 -10.63
CA GLY A 33 -11.66 -11.80 -11.32
C GLY A 33 -11.23 -10.36 -11.03
N TYR A 34 -9.98 -10.14 -10.60
CA TYR A 34 -9.46 -8.80 -10.37
C TYR A 34 -9.40 -8.00 -11.67
N GLN A 35 -9.93 -6.77 -11.63
CA GLN A 35 -9.68 -5.78 -12.66
C GLN A 35 -8.44 -4.99 -12.27
N VAL A 36 -7.39 -5.11 -13.08
CA VAL A 36 -6.04 -4.63 -12.78
C VAL A 36 -5.65 -3.55 -13.78
N ASN A 37 -5.24 -2.40 -13.28
CA ASN A 37 -4.56 -1.35 -14.04
C ASN A 37 -3.17 -1.13 -13.44
N SER A 38 -2.21 -0.67 -14.24
CA SER A 38 -0.91 -0.25 -13.73
C SER A 38 -0.34 0.93 -14.50
N GLY A 39 0.52 1.71 -13.83
CA GLY A 39 1.16 2.88 -14.39
C GLY A 39 2.27 3.41 -13.49
N PHE A 40 2.97 4.44 -13.95
CA PHE A 40 4.02 5.11 -13.19
C PHE A 40 3.54 6.49 -12.73
N PHE A 41 3.63 6.74 -11.42
CA PHE A 41 3.08 7.94 -10.78
C PHE A 41 4.15 8.58 -9.91
N ASN A 42 4.26 9.92 -9.96
CA ASN A 42 5.19 10.67 -9.15
C ASN A 42 4.48 11.44 -8.04
N GLY A 43 5.25 11.96 -7.10
CA GLY A 43 4.72 12.83 -6.05
C GLY A 43 4.26 12.10 -4.79
N HIS A 44 4.70 10.87 -4.60
CA HIS A 44 4.58 10.14 -3.34
C HIS A 44 5.39 10.82 -2.24
N TYR A 45 4.98 10.65 -0.98
CA TYR A 45 5.62 11.28 0.16
C TYR A 45 6.19 10.23 1.11
N HIS A 46 7.47 10.34 1.44
CA HIS A 46 8.15 9.44 2.36
C HIS A 46 8.73 10.22 3.54
N LYS A 47 8.79 9.58 4.71
CA LYS A 47 9.52 10.15 5.86
C LYS A 47 11.01 10.02 5.59
N ASN A 48 11.72 11.15 5.61
CA ASN A 48 13.18 11.16 5.58
C ASN A 48 13.78 10.75 6.94
N ASP A 49 15.11 10.69 7.03
CA ASP A 49 15.85 10.34 8.27
C ASP A 49 15.53 11.26 9.46
N ALA A 50 15.04 12.48 9.20
CA ALA A 50 14.60 13.43 10.24
C ALA A 50 13.12 13.24 10.62
N GLY A 51 12.43 12.24 10.07
CA GLY A 51 11.02 11.94 10.29
C GLY A 51 10.04 12.88 9.57
N GLN A 52 10.52 13.72 8.65
CA GLN A 52 9.71 14.68 7.92
C GLN A 52 9.26 14.09 6.58
N TYR A 53 7.99 14.29 6.23
CA TYR A 53 7.49 13.90 4.92
C TYR A 53 8.09 14.77 3.82
N GLN A 54 8.72 14.13 2.83
CA GLN A 54 9.29 14.75 1.65
C GLN A 54 8.64 14.17 0.40
N LYS A 55 8.33 15.06 -0.56
CA LYS A 55 7.76 14.67 -1.85
C LYS A 55 8.84 14.16 -2.79
N ASP A 56 8.67 12.94 -3.28
CA ASP A 56 9.50 12.39 -4.34
C ASP A 56 9.05 12.86 -5.72
N ARG A 57 10.04 13.26 -6.53
CA ARG A 57 9.81 13.78 -7.89
C ARG A 57 9.83 12.69 -8.94
N TYR A 58 10.51 11.59 -8.64
CA TYR A 58 10.62 10.44 -9.52
C TYR A 58 9.31 9.64 -9.47
N PRO A 59 8.90 9.00 -10.57
CA PRO A 59 7.73 8.15 -10.55
C PRO A 59 8.06 6.77 -9.97
N ILE A 60 7.11 6.13 -9.30
CA ILE A 60 7.15 4.70 -8.97
C ILE A 60 5.98 4.00 -9.66
N PRO A 61 6.08 2.70 -9.94
CA PRO A 61 4.95 1.98 -10.48
C PRO A 61 3.91 1.67 -9.40
N VAL A 62 2.65 1.81 -9.80
CA VAL A 62 1.48 1.50 -8.97
C VAL A 62 0.57 0.55 -9.75
N ILE A 63 0.09 -0.49 -9.07
CA ILE A 63 -0.92 -1.43 -9.55
C ILE A 63 -2.23 -1.14 -8.82
N SER A 64 -3.24 -0.70 -9.55
CA SER A 64 -4.59 -0.48 -9.02
C SER A 64 -5.46 -1.72 -9.22
N ILE A 65 -5.97 -2.26 -8.12
CA ILE A 65 -6.98 -3.32 -8.11
C ILE A 65 -8.33 -2.65 -7.89
N MET A 66 -9.12 -2.52 -8.97
CA MET A 66 -10.35 -1.73 -8.94
C MET A 66 -11.30 -2.19 -7.84
N GLY A 67 -11.70 -1.25 -6.98
CA GLY A 67 -12.60 -1.48 -5.85
C GLY A 67 -11.97 -2.16 -4.64
N LEU A 68 -10.64 -2.35 -4.60
CA LEU A 68 -9.96 -3.01 -3.49
C LEU A 68 -8.78 -2.21 -2.92
N CYS A 69 -7.77 -1.89 -3.72
CA CYS A 69 -6.55 -1.23 -3.24
C CYS A 69 -5.68 -0.71 -4.39
N ASP A 70 -4.79 0.21 -4.05
CA ASP A 70 -3.59 0.53 -4.83
C ASP A 70 -2.37 -0.15 -4.19
N ILE A 71 -1.47 -0.67 -5.03
CA ILE A 71 -0.24 -1.35 -4.63
C ILE A 71 0.93 -0.57 -5.21
N GLU A 72 1.74 0.06 -4.37
CA GLU A 72 2.91 0.82 -4.80
C GLU A 72 4.15 -0.06 -4.66
N ILE A 73 5.03 -0.02 -5.66
CA ILE A 73 6.30 -0.77 -5.64
C ILE A 73 7.42 0.25 -5.68
N ASP A 74 8.03 0.45 -4.53
CA ASP A 74 9.10 1.42 -4.33
C ASP A 74 10.46 0.72 -4.26
N PHE A 75 11.53 1.50 -4.22
CA PHE A 75 12.89 0.99 -4.03
C PHE A 75 13.08 0.33 -2.67
N ASP A 76 12.34 0.79 -1.65
CA ASP A 76 12.48 0.35 -0.26
C ASP A 76 11.42 -0.65 0.20
N GLY A 77 10.34 -0.84 -0.57
CA GLY A 77 9.18 -1.60 -0.10
C GLY A 77 8.08 -1.78 -1.13
N ILE A 78 7.18 -2.72 -0.84
CA ILE A 78 5.86 -2.78 -1.48
C ILE A 78 4.84 -2.27 -0.47
N SER A 79 4.08 -1.24 -0.83
CA SER A 79 2.97 -0.75 -0.02
C SER A 79 1.64 -1.17 -0.65
N THR A 80 0.61 -1.40 0.16
CA THR A 80 -0.76 -1.60 -0.32
C THR A 80 -1.69 -0.70 0.47
N THR A 81 -2.32 0.25 -0.21
CA THR A 81 -3.25 1.20 0.40
C THR A 81 -4.68 0.85 0.01
N THR A 82 -5.52 0.73 1.02
CA THR A 82 -6.93 0.36 0.90
C THR A 82 -7.76 1.17 1.90
N LYS A 83 -9.08 1.03 1.91
CA LYS A 83 -10.00 1.72 2.80
C LYS A 83 -10.83 0.74 3.62
N LEU A 84 -11.21 1.19 4.81
CA LEU A 84 -12.29 0.63 5.61
C LEU A 84 -13.28 1.71 5.99
N SER A 85 -14.55 1.34 6.07
CA SER A 85 -15.55 2.23 6.68
C SER A 85 -15.35 2.31 8.19
N ARG A 86 -15.85 3.39 8.80
CA ARG A 86 -15.83 3.61 10.24
C ARG A 86 -16.32 2.41 11.05
N ASP A 87 -17.47 1.83 10.68
CA ASP A 87 -18.04 0.69 11.40
C ASP A 87 -17.13 -0.55 11.34
N ARG A 88 -16.49 -0.76 10.19
CA ARG A 88 -15.55 -1.87 10.02
C ARG A 88 -14.29 -1.66 10.84
N ILE A 89 -13.70 -0.47 10.78
CA ILE A 89 -12.44 -0.22 11.46
C ILE A 89 -12.56 -0.27 12.99
N VAL A 90 -13.70 0.19 13.53
CA VAL A 90 -14.00 0.15 14.98
C VAL A 90 -14.13 -1.28 15.52
N SER A 91 -14.56 -2.22 14.67
CA SER A 91 -14.79 -3.62 15.02
C SER A 91 -13.68 -4.56 14.53
N PHE A 92 -12.68 -4.03 13.83
CA PHE A 92 -11.65 -4.85 13.19
C PHE A 92 -10.69 -5.46 14.22
N ASP A 93 -10.39 -6.75 14.05
CA ASP A 93 -9.36 -7.43 14.84
C ASP A 93 -8.00 -7.26 14.18
N TRP A 94 -7.27 -6.24 14.61
CA TRP A 94 -5.92 -5.92 14.13
C TRP A 94 -4.89 -7.00 14.46
N SER A 95 -5.18 -7.93 15.38
CA SER A 95 -4.30 -9.05 15.66
C SER A 95 -4.22 -10.04 14.49
N ALA A 96 -5.04 -9.89 13.46
CA ALA A 96 -4.92 -10.63 12.20
C ALA A 96 -3.65 -10.30 11.41
N PHE A 97 -3.00 -9.15 11.65
CA PHE A 97 -1.83 -8.67 10.90
C PHE A 97 -0.51 -8.80 11.67
N LYS A 98 -0.32 -9.85 12.48
CA LYS A 98 0.80 -9.95 13.44
C LYS A 98 2.21 -9.71 12.88
N THR A 99 2.42 -9.94 11.59
CA THR A 99 3.73 -9.83 10.93
C THR A 99 3.77 -8.74 9.87
N VAL A 100 2.66 -8.03 9.63
CA VAL A 100 2.55 -7.02 8.58
C VAL A 100 2.45 -5.66 9.26
N HIS A 101 3.42 -4.79 8.99
CA HIS A 101 3.35 -3.40 9.44
C HIS A 101 2.20 -2.71 8.69
N PHE A 102 1.42 -1.90 9.40
CA PHE A 102 0.35 -1.12 8.81
C PHE A 102 0.18 0.23 9.51
N GLU A 103 -0.36 1.20 8.78
CA GLU A 103 -0.73 2.52 9.27
C GLU A 103 -2.20 2.80 8.91
N VAL A 104 -2.93 3.48 9.82
CA VAL A 104 -4.31 3.92 9.63
C VAL A 104 -4.37 5.43 9.68
N TYR A 105 -4.91 6.06 8.64
CA TYR A 105 -5.01 7.52 8.55
C TYR A 105 -6.32 7.96 7.89
N GLY A 106 -6.65 9.25 8.04
CA GLY A 106 -7.91 9.82 7.53
C GLY A 106 -7.99 9.83 6.00
N VAL A 107 -9.20 9.68 5.45
CA VAL A 107 -9.43 9.83 4.00
C VAL A 107 -9.61 11.30 3.65
N GLU A 108 -10.39 12.04 4.46
CA GLU A 108 -10.60 13.47 4.27
C GLU A 108 -9.37 14.28 4.71
N ASN A 109 -8.75 13.90 5.83
CA ASN A 109 -7.50 14.45 6.29
C ASN A 109 -6.40 13.38 6.41
N PHE A 110 -5.67 13.19 5.32
CA PHE A 110 -4.57 12.23 5.22
C PHE A 110 -3.37 12.49 6.15
N LEU A 111 -3.34 13.65 6.84
CA LEU A 111 -2.32 13.95 7.85
C LEU A 111 -2.69 13.44 9.26
N ASN A 112 -3.95 13.05 9.47
CA ASN A 112 -4.40 12.53 10.75
C ASN A 112 -4.07 11.05 10.88
N ASP A 113 -3.15 10.73 11.79
CA ASP A 113 -2.78 9.36 12.17
C ASP A 113 -3.74 8.82 13.24
N TYR A 114 -4.38 7.69 12.95
CA TYR A 114 -5.28 6.98 13.86
C TYR A 114 -4.61 5.75 14.51
N GLY A 115 -3.40 5.37 14.10
CA GLY A 115 -2.59 4.33 14.72
C GLY A 115 -1.98 3.36 13.72
N ASN A 116 -1.21 2.42 14.25
CA ASN A 116 -0.45 1.42 13.51
C ASN A 116 -0.41 0.08 14.26
N ASP A 117 0.40 -0.85 13.77
CA ASP A 117 0.61 -2.16 14.37
C ASP A 117 1.06 -2.10 15.85
N ARG A 118 1.85 -1.08 16.22
CA ARG A 118 2.41 -0.96 17.59
C ARG A 118 1.39 -0.48 18.61
N ASP A 119 0.38 0.27 18.19
CA ASP A 119 -0.64 0.84 19.06
C ASP A 119 -2.07 0.53 18.59
N SER A 120 -2.24 -0.60 17.92
CA SER A 120 -3.50 -1.04 17.32
C SER A 120 -4.71 -1.07 18.26
N SER A 121 -4.48 -1.24 19.58
CA SER A 121 -5.53 -1.18 20.61
C SER A 121 -6.12 0.22 20.79
N ALA A 122 -5.40 1.28 20.41
CA ALA A 122 -5.84 2.68 20.49
C ALA A 122 -6.65 3.14 19.27
N ILE A 123 -6.55 2.45 18.13
CA ILE A 123 -7.19 2.83 16.85
C ILE A 123 -8.68 3.06 17.03
N LYS A 124 -9.37 2.10 17.68
CA LYS A 124 -10.81 2.20 17.93
C LYS A 124 -11.19 3.49 18.66
N GLY A 125 -10.45 3.84 19.72
CA GLY A 125 -10.73 5.03 20.52
C GLY A 125 -10.55 6.31 19.72
N ARG A 126 -9.49 6.40 18.92
CA ARG A 126 -9.20 7.56 18.07
C ARG A 126 -10.22 7.71 16.94
N VAL A 127 -10.59 6.61 16.28
CA VAL A 127 -11.62 6.60 15.24
C VAL A 127 -12.96 7.10 15.80
N LEU A 128 -13.37 6.64 16.98
CA LEU A 128 -14.65 7.05 17.58
C LEU A 128 -14.74 8.55 17.90
N LEU A 129 -13.59 9.22 18.08
CA LEU A 129 -13.49 10.67 18.29
C LEU A 129 -13.37 11.48 16.99
N SER A 130 -13.20 10.81 15.86
CA SER A 130 -13.09 11.43 14.53
C SER A 130 -14.45 11.76 13.94
N ASP A 131 -14.51 12.67 12.97
CA ASP A 131 -15.67 12.87 12.09
C ASP A 131 -15.54 12.12 10.75
N GLU A 132 -14.41 11.43 10.50
CA GLU A 132 -14.15 10.64 9.29
C GLU A 132 -15.13 9.45 9.15
N ASN A 133 -15.63 9.23 7.93
CA ASN A 133 -16.52 8.10 7.62
C ASN A 133 -15.77 6.86 7.11
N GLU A 134 -14.59 7.07 6.57
CA GLU A 134 -13.73 6.05 5.97
C GLU A 134 -12.28 6.36 6.35
N PHE A 135 -11.45 5.32 6.37
CA PHE A 135 -10.06 5.42 6.80
C PHE A 135 -9.20 4.67 5.81
N PHE A 136 -8.09 5.27 5.41
CA PHE A 136 -7.06 4.55 4.70
C PHE A 136 -6.35 3.60 5.65
N VAL A 137 -5.97 2.44 5.13
CA VAL A 137 -5.07 1.49 5.75
C VAL A 137 -3.99 1.17 4.74
N SER A 138 -2.76 1.55 5.06
CA SER A 138 -1.58 1.21 4.26
C SER A 138 -0.85 0.06 4.93
N PHE A 139 -0.60 -1.00 4.18
CA PHE A 139 0.16 -2.17 4.62
C PHE A 139 1.52 -2.17 3.93
N PHE A 140 2.55 -2.55 4.66
CA PHE A 140 3.92 -2.59 4.16
C PHE A 140 4.38 -4.04 4.08
N LEU A 141 4.52 -4.52 2.86
CA LEU A 141 4.96 -5.87 2.51
C LEU A 141 6.46 -5.86 2.20
N HIS A 142 7.09 -7.02 2.30
CA HIS A 142 8.51 -7.15 1.98
C HIS A 142 8.73 -7.08 0.45
N ASN A 143 9.89 -6.57 0.03
CA ASN A 143 10.25 -6.47 -1.40
C ASN A 143 10.30 -7.82 -2.13
N ASP A 144 10.54 -8.91 -1.40
CA ASP A 144 10.54 -10.27 -1.93
C ASP A 144 9.14 -10.89 -2.01
N THR A 145 8.08 -10.19 -1.55
CA THR A 145 6.70 -10.68 -1.63
C THR A 145 6.33 -11.07 -3.05
N ASP A 146 6.04 -12.33 -3.27
CA ASP A 146 5.72 -12.86 -4.60
C ASP A 146 4.23 -12.72 -4.95
N GLY A 147 3.89 -13.04 -6.19
CA GLY A 147 2.51 -13.00 -6.67
C GLY A 147 1.52 -13.90 -5.91
N GLU A 148 1.96 -15.03 -5.36
CA GLU A 148 1.10 -15.94 -4.60
C GLU A 148 0.80 -15.37 -3.21
N GLU A 149 1.81 -14.83 -2.53
CA GLU A 149 1.69 -14.14 -1.25
C GLU A 149 0.78 -12.91 -1.38
N LEU A 150 1.00 -12.10 -2.41
CA LEU A 150 0.15 -10.95 -2.71
C LEU A 150 -1.31 -11.39 -2.93
N LEU A 151 -1.55 -12.43 -3.73
CA LEU A 151 -2.91 -12.94 -3.96
C LEU A 151 -3.60 -13.42 -2.68
N LYS A 152 -2.87 -14.08 -1.77
CA LYS A 152 -3.39 -14.47 -0.45
C LYS A 152 -3.77 -13.24 0.36
N PHE A 153 -2.92 -12.22 0.34
CA PHE A 153 -3.16 -10.95 1.02
C PHE A 153 -4.39 -10.21 0.46
N LEU A 154 -4.52 -10.07 -0.86
CA LEU A 154 -5.69 -9.44 -1.48
C LEU A 154 -7.00 -10.20 -1.21
N LYS A 155 -6.95 -11.53 -1.16
CA LYS A 155 -8.11 -12.35 -0.75
C LYS A 155 -8.50 -12.08 0.69
N PHE A 156 -7.52 -11.89 1.57
CA PHE A 156 -7.77 -11.50 2.95
C PHE A 156 -8.46 -10.14 3.01
N LEU A 157 -7.94 -9.12 2.31
CA LEU A 157 -8.54 -7.79 2.27
C LEU A 157 -10.00 -7.86 1.78
N ARG A 158 -10.24 -8.51 0.64
CA ARG A 158 -11.58 -8.65 0.06
C ARG A 158 -12.56 -9.36 1.01
N ARG A 159 -12.14 -10.44 1.68
CA ARG A 159 -12.97 -11.18 2.66
C ARG A 159 -13.31 -10.34 3.89
N ASN A 160 -12.47 -9.37 4.22
CA ASN A 160 -12.63 -8.50 5.36
C ASN A 160 -13.23 -7.13 5.01
N HIS A 161 -13.85 -7.02 3.82
CA HIS A 161 -14.59 -5.83 3.38
C HIS A 161 -13.75 -4.56 3.26
N PHE A 162 -12.45 -4.71 2.99
CA PHE A 162 -11.63 -3.62 2.48
C PHE A 162 -12.04 -3.25 1.05
N TYR A 163 -11.89 -1.99 0.68
CA TYR A 163 -12.26 -1.45 -0.63
C TYR A 163 -11.40 -0.24 -1.00
N TYR A 164 -11.55 0.29 -2.22
CA TYR A 164 -10.89 1.53 -2.63
C TYR A 164 -11.74 2.33 -3.61
#